data_AF-A0A8B8V0H5-F1
#
_entry.id   AF-A0A8B8V0H5-F1
#
_cell.length_a   1.000
_cell.length_b   1.000
_cell.length_c   1.000
_cell.angle_alpha   90.00
_cell.angle_beta   90.00
_cell.angle_gamma   90.00
#
_symmetry.space_group_name_H-M   'P 1'
#
loop_
_entity.id
_entity.type
_entity.pdbx_description
1 polymer ?
#
loop_
_entity_poly.entity_id
_entity_poly.type
_entity_poly.pdbx_seq_one_letter_code
_entity_poly.pdbx_strand_id
1 'polypeptide(L)'
;MRINSELANKFSASTVHLEHITTALSCLTPFGSKDDVLIFIDADGLSFVRENNHVIRIQLLLSRELFMSYSYRNETEDHMKLCVKINHILDSVSVMNRNSDDIVECTLSYDGHGSPFVLIFEDSFISERVEYSTYLIKDFDTNGLELDRERICFEAIIKGEALHSALKDLKEIGCKECYVYAKTEANDENVFALISKSQLGFSKIKLPSNRSILEKLQVFDGDSTTVMDGSAVIGFFDFTSFDKIRKSTKIASKVLFRMDVHGVLSVNILSQTDDVIITDTTRPSNNRLSSVRQLQLPKDYPGIVIEVCMLEKESIDEVAQTEIELLMETNEFGNRGNFKKSITRKRYGTDGGNEASNDNLLQLNGKEIKLPSEENNNNNKKYEDEENRYKNPTNDIPLFF
;
A
#
# COMPACT_ATOMS: atom_id res chain seq x y z
N MET A 1 18.79 -20.78 -36.79
CA MET A 1 19.53 -22.08 -36.82
C MET A 1 19.86 -22.40 -35.37
N ARG A 2 19.16 -23.36 -34.72
CA ARG A 2 19.32 -23.56 -33.26
C ARG A 2 20.75 -23.99 -32.93
N ILE A 3 21.48 -23.10 -32.26
CA ILE A 3 22.80 -23.38 -31.69
C ILE A 3 22.55 -24.05 -30.32
N ASN A 4 23.26 -25.14 -30.02
CA ASN A 4 23.09 -25.89 -28.78
C ASN A 4 23.73 -25.15 -27.58
N SER A 5 23.14 -24.04 -27.16
CA SER A 5 23.56 -23.25 -25.98
C SER A 5 23.00 -23.79 -24.65
N GLU A 6 22.08 -24.75 -24.67
CA GLU A 6 21.48 -25.41 -23.49
C GLU A 6 22.49 -26.11 -22.55
N LEU A 7 23.75 -26.21 -22.96
CA LEU A 7 24.87 -26.75 -22.18
C LEU A 7 25.83 -25.69 -21.62
N ALA A 8 25.64 -24.40 -21.96
CA ALA A 8 26.62 -23.34 -21.68
C ALA A 8 26.22 -22.36 -20.56
N ASN A 9 24.92 -22.14 -20.33
CA ASN A 9 24.43 -21.14 -19.37
C ASN A 9 23.79 -21.79 -18.13
N LYS A 10 24.05 -21.21 -16.95
CA LYS A 10 23.32 -21.53 -15.71
C LYS A 10 21.83 -21.16 -15.74
N PHE A 11 21.50 -20.00 -16.33
CA PHE A 11 20.12 -19.54 -16.54
C PHE A 11 19.86 -19.20 -18.02
N SER A 12 18.71 -19.64 -18.53
CA SER A 12 18.14 -19.25 -19.82
C SER A 12 16.61 -19.35 -19.78
N ALA A 13 15.89 -18.33 -20.24
CA ALA A 13 14.43 -18.38 -20.39
C ALA A 13 13.98 -17.62 -21.65
N SER A 14 13.05 -18.20 -22.41
CA SER A 14 12.58 -17.68 -23.71
C SER A 14 11.08 -17.39 -23.70
N THR A 15 10.63 -16.29 -24.31
CA THR A 15 9.21 -15.95 -24.47
C THR A 15 8.97 -15.05 -25.68
N VAL A 16 7.77 -15.13 -26.27
CA VAL A 16 7.28 -14.20 -27.30
C VAL A 16 6.42 -13.05 -26.73
N HIS A 17 6.06 -13.12 -25.44
CA HIS A 17 5.11 -12.19 -24.81
C HIS A 17 5.78 -10.90 -24.32
N LEU A 18 6.51 -10.23 -25.22
CA LEU A 18 7.31 -9.04 -24.92
C LEU A 18 6.50 -7.86 -24.38
N GLU A 19 5.24 -7.69 -24.80
CA GLU A 19 4.38 -6.63 -24.29
C GLU A 19 4.14 -6.79 -22.78
N HIS A 20 3.89 -8.01 -22.30
CA HIS A 20 3.66 -8.29 -20.88
C HIS A 20 4.91 -7.98 -20.05
N ILE A 21 6.10 -8.42 -20.49
CA ILE A 21 7.37 -8.12 -19.80
C ILE A 21 7.68 -6.62 -19.81
N THR A 22 7.55 -5.95 -20.97
CA THR A 22 7.77 -4.50 -21.08
C THR A 22 6.83 -3.73 -20.14
N THR A 23 5.56 -4.12 -20.12
CA THR A 23 4.51 -3.51 -19.30
C THR A 23 4.79 -3.70 -17.81
N ALA A 24 5.18 -4.91 -17.38
CA ALA A 24 5.56 -5.23 -16.02
C ALA A 24 6.80 -4.44 -15.56
N LEU A 25 7.89 -4.49 -16.34
CA LEU A 25 9.12 -3.73 -16.04
C LEU A 25 8.88 -2.22 -16.04
N SER A 26 7.95 -1.72 -16.86
CA SER A 26 7.58 -0.30 -16.86
C SER A 26 7.00 0.17 -15.53
N CYS A 27 6.44 -0.75 -14.72
CA CYS A 27 5.91 -0.45 -13.39
C CYS A 27 7.00 -0.22 -12.34
N LEU A 28 8.23 -0.69 -12.59
CA LEU A 28 9.39 -0.43 -11.71
C LEU A 28 9.94 0.99 -11.85
N THR A 29 9.74 1.67 -13.00
CA THR A 29 10.42 2.96 -13.27
C THR A 29 10.15 4.08 -12.25
N PRO A 30 8.96 4.23 -11.62
CA PRO A 30 8.70 5.26 -10.61
C PRO A 30 9.44 5.08 -9.28
N PHE A 31 10.08 3.92 -9.06
CA PHE A 31 10.69 3.55 -7.78
C PHE A 31 12.21 3.68 -7.84
N GLY A 32 12.75 4.75 -7.25
CA GLY A 32 14.18 4.96 -7.09
C GLY A 32 14.77 6.02 -8.01
N SER A 33 15.72 6.79 -7.48
CA SER A 33 16.41 7.90 -8.17
C SER A 33 17.63 7.48 -8.99
N LYS A 34 18.07 6.23 -8.87
CA LYS A 34 19.11 5.60 -9.70
C LYS A 34 18.47 4.53 -10.57
N ASP A 35 18.91 4.38 -11.82
CA ASP A 35 18.37 3.38 -12.76
C ASP A 35 18.64 1.92 -12.37
N ASP A 36 19.37 1.66 -11.30
CA ASP A 36 19.73 0.33 -10.85
C ASP A 36 18.49 -0.50 -10.47
N VAL A 37 18.49 -1.78 -10.86
CA VAL A 37 17.50 -2.81 -10.48
C VAL A 37 18.23 -4.08 -10.10
N LEU A 38 17.87 -4.63 -8.94
CA LEU A 38 18.37 -5.91 -8.47
C LEU A 38 17.47 -7.02 -9.00
N ILE A 39 18.07 -8.06 -9.57
CA ILE A 39 17.36 -9.19 -10.17
C ILE A 39 17.80 -10.46 -9.45
N PHE A 40 16.83 -11.18 -8.92
CA PHE A 40 16.95 -12.52 -8.39
C PHE A 40 16.35 -13.51 -9.40
N ILE A 41 17.01 -14.66 -9.56
CA ILE A 41 16.61 -15.73 -10.48
C ILE A 41 16.66 -17.05 -9.72
N ASP A 42 15.55 -17.78 -9.70
CA ASP A 42 15.32 -18.98 -8.89
C ASP A 42 14.61 -20.07 -9.72
N ALA A 43 13.97 -21.06 -9.09
CA ALA A 43 13.24 -22.12 -9.79
C ALA A 43 11.79 -21.74 -10.18
N ASP A 44 11.29 -20.63 -9.63
CA ASP A 44 9.89 -20.20 -9.70
C ASP A 44 9.70 -18.98 -10.65
N GLY A 45 10.74 -18.16 -10.89
CA GLY A 45 10.66 -17.06 -11.85
C GLY A 45 11.87 -16.12 -11.89
N LEU A 46 11.60 -14.83 -12.18
CA LEU A 46 12.55 -13.73 -12.01
C LEU A 46 11.93 -12.66 -11.12
N SER A 47 12.58 -12.32 -10.01
CA SER A 47 12.18 -11.23 -9.11
C SER A 47 13.04 -9.98 -9.31
N PHE A 48 12.42 -8.87 -9.70
CA PHE A 48 13.05 -7.57 -9.91
C PHE A 48 12.71 -6.64 -8.73
N VAL A 49 13.72 -6.18 -7.99
CA VAL A 49 13.57 -5.34 -6.80
C VAL A 49 14.17 -3.95 -7.02
N ARG A 50 13.43 -2.91 -6.65
CA ARG A 50 13.93 -1.52 -6.54
C ARG A 50 13.45 -0.88 -5.25
N GLU A 51 14.26 0.02 -4.71
CA GLU A 51 14.01 0.73 -3.46
C GLU A 51 14.18 2.23 -3.65
N ASN A 52 13.48 3.03 -2.85
CA ASN A 52 13.63 4.48 -2.80
C ASN A 52 13.70 4.97 -1.33
N ASN A 53 14.91 5.33 -0.90
CA ASN A 53 15.22 6.00 0.38
C ASN A 53 14.79 5.22 1.65
N HIS A 54 14.68 3.89 1.58
CA HIS A 54 14.17 3.03 2.67
C HIS A 54 12.72 3.35 3.14
N VAL A 55 11.98 4.17 2.38
CA VAL A 55 10.57 4.51 2.65
C VAL A 55 9.61 3.69 1.78
N ILE A 56 10.07 3.23 0.60
CA ILE A 56 9.25 2.41 -0.30
C ILE A 56 10.11 1.46 -1.14
N ARG A 57 9.71 0.19 -1.17
CA ARG A 57 10.29 -0.91 -1.96
C ARG A 57 9.23 -1.48 -2.90
N ILE A 58 9.62 -1.83 -4.13
CA ILE A 58 8.84 -2.64 -5.05
C ILE A 58 9.59 -3.94 -5.37
N GLN A 59 8.84 -5.04 -5.44
CA GLN A 59 9.28 -6.32 -5.98
C GLN A 59 8.29 -6.78 -7.06
N LEU A 60 8.77 -6.97 -8.29
CA LEU A 60 8.05 -7.56 -9.41
C LEU A 60 8.52 -9.00 -9.59
N LEU A 61 7.63 -9.98 -9.42
CA LEU A 61 7.86 -11.36 -9.82
C LEU A 61 7.25 -11.60 -11.21
N LEU A 62 8.07 -12.06 -12.14
CA LEU A 62 7.65 -12.69 -13.39
C LEU A 62 7.71 -14.21 -13.19
N SER A 63 6.57 -14.88 -13.11
CA SER A 63 6.54 -16.33 -12.91
C SER A 63 7.15 -17.07 -14.11
N ARG A 64 7.79 -18.20 -13.86
CA ARG A 64 8.37 -19.08 -14.88
C ARG A 64 7.37 -19.50 -15.96
N GLU A 65 6.07 -19.58 -15.66
CA GLU A 65 5.05 -19.95 -16.66
C GLU A 65 4.76 -18.84 -17.69
N LEU A 66 5.28 -17.61 -17.54
CA LEU A 66 5.30 -16.59 -18.61
C LEU A 66 6.28 -16.95 -19.75
N PHE A 67 7.15 -17.93 -19.54
CA PHE A 67 8.21 -18.29 -20.46
C PHE A 67 7.89 -19.64 -21.13
N MET A 68 8.09 -19.69 -22.45
CA MET A 68 7.92 -20.89 -23.27
C MET A 68 9.02 -21.91 -23.00
N SER A 69 10.21 -21.43 -22.61
CA SER A 69 11.30 -22.23 -22.04
C SER A 69 11.78 -21.56 -20.75
N TYR A 70 12.06 -22.35 -19.72
CA TYR A 70 12.69 -21.86 -18.49
C TYR A 70 13.69 -22.92 -18.01
N SER A 71 14.97 -22.57 -18.02
CA SER A 71 16.07 -23.45 -17.66
C SER A 71 16.93 -22.77 -16.61
N TYR A 72 16.90 -23.30 -15.39
CA TYR A 72 17.67 -22.81 -14.25
C TYR A 72 18.47 -23.96 -13.64
N ARG A 73 19.78 -23.79 -13.50
CA ARG A 73 20.70 -24.72 -12.85
C ARG A 73 21.63 -23.95 -11.92
N ASN A 74 21.36 -24.06 -10.63
CA ASN A 74 22.25 -23.64 -9.57
C ASN A 74 22.60 -24.87 -8.71
N GLU A 75 23.86 -25.01 -8.35
CA GLU A 75 24.38 -26.16 -7.58
C GLU A 75 24.78 -25.76 -6.15
N THR A 76 24.78 -24.46 -5.83
CA THR A 76 25.44 -23.91 -4.63
C THR A 76 24.63 -22.87 -3.86
N GLU A 77 23.65 -22.22 -4.48
CA GLU A 77 22.84 -21.14 -3.87
C GLU A 77 21.36 -21.33 -4.24
N ASP A 78 20.42 -20.91 -3.38
CA ASP A 78 18.98 -21.07 -3.62
C ASP A 78 18.45 -20.15 -4.75
N HIS A 79 19.16 -19.05 -5.02
CA HIS A 79 18.88 -18.09 -6.08
C HIS A 79 20.18 -17.53 -6.66
N MET A 80 20.15 -17.06 -7.91
CA MET A 80 21.23 -16.27 -8.51
C MET A 80 20.86 -14.79 -8.39
N LYS A 81 21.83 -13.94 -8.07
CA LYS A 81 21.63 -12.49 -7.85
C LYS A 81 22.52 -11.67 -8.78
N LEU A 82 21.94 -10.67 -9.47
CA LEU A 82 22.65 -9.74 -10.34
C LEU A 82 22.01 -8.35 -10.31
N CYS A 83 22.78 -7.28 -10.51
CA CYS A 83 22.24 -5.93 -10.68
C CYS A 83 22.58 -5.36 -12.06
N VAL A 84 21.62 -4.69 -12.70
CA VAL A 84 21.73 -4.03 -14.00
C VAL A 84 20.93 -2.73 -13.99
N LYS A 85 20.94 -1.94 -15.07
CA LYS A 85 20.10 -0.75 -15.19
C LYS A 85 18.77 -1.08 -15.86
N ILE A 86 17.66 -0.69 -15.24
CA ILE A 86 16.31 -0.98 -15.74
C ILE A 86 16.05 -0.36 -17.11
N ASN A 87 16.59 0.84 -17.36
CA ASN A 87 16.42 1.54 -18.64
C ASN A 87 17.08 0.77 -19.78
N HIS A 88 18.24 0.12 -19.57
CA HIS A 88 18.89 -0.67 -20.62
C HIS A 88 17.98 -1.80 -21.13
N ILE A 89 17.37 -2.56 -20.21
CA ILE A 89 16.42 -3.63 -20.54
C ILE A 89 15.18 -3.04 -21.24
N LEU A 90 14.59 -1.99 -20.65
CA LEU A 90 13.38 -1.37 -21.19
C LEU A 90 13.59 -0.79 -22.59
N ASP A 91 14.74 -0.16 -22.86
CA ASP A 91 15.06 0.42 -24.15
C ASP A 91 15.10 -0.68 -25.23
N SER A 92 15.93 -1.72 -25.06
CA SER A 92 16.05 -2.80 -26.07
C SER A 92 14.74 -3.56 -26.29
N VAL A 93 14.01 -3.93 -25.23
CA VAL A 93 12.72 -4.61 -25.40
C VAL A 93 11.68 -3.68 -26.06
N SER A 94 11.66 -2.38 -25.71
CA SER A 94 10.74 -1.41 -26.33
C SER A 94 11.12 -0.99 -27.76
N VAL A 95 12.34 -1.27 -28.21
CA VAL A 95 12.75 -1.13 -29.62
C VAL A 95 12.22 -2.30 -30.43
N MET A 96 12.37 -3.54 -29.95
CA MET A 96 11.83 -4.72 -30.63
C MET A 96 10.29 -4.75 -30.66
N ASN A 97 9.63 -4.38 -29.55
CA ASN A 97 8.16 -4.36 -29.45
C ASN A 97 7.48 -3.24 -30.29
N ARG A 98 8.23 -2.52 -31.15
CA ARG A 98 7.67 -1.59 -32.14
C ARG A 98 7.51 -2.20 -33.53
N ASN A 99 8.15 -3.34 -33.79
CA ASN A 99 8.03 -4.07 -35.05
C ASN A 99 6.77 -4.95 -34.96
N SER A 100 5.59 -4.35 -35.12
CA SER A 100 4.28 -4.96 -34.88
C SER A 100 3.90 -6.13 -35.79
N ASP A 101 4.63 -6.31 -36.88
CA ASP A 101 4.22 -7.12 -38.02
C ASP A 101 4.81 -8.55 -37.95
N ASP A 102 5.81 -8.76 -37.07
CA ASP A 102 6.58 -9.99 -36.90
C ASP A 102 6.62 -10.45 -35.43
N ILE A 103 6.70 -11.78 -35.19
CA ILE A 103 6.71 -12.35 -33.83
C ILE A 103 8.15 -12.54 -33.36
N VAL A 104 8.62 -11.63 -32.50
CA VAL A 104 9.96 -11.67 -31.91
C VAL A 104 10.00 -12.60 -30.68
N GLU A 105 10.82 -13.65 -30.74
CA GLU A 105 11.18 -14.47 -29.57
C GLU A 105 12.33 -13.79 -28.80
N CYS A 106 12.17 -13.59 -27.50
CA CYS A 106 13.19 -13.03 -26.63
C CYS A 106 13.70 -14.08 -25.65
N THR A 107 15.00 -14.37 -25.71
CA THR A 107 15.72 -15.25 -24.78
C THR A 107 16.61 -14.42 -23.86
N LEU A 108 16.29 -14.45 -22.56
CA LEU A 108 17.09 -13.88 -21.49
C LEU A 108 18.04 -14.96 -20.96
N SER A 109 19.31 -14.62 -20.71
CA SER A 109 20.28 -15.60 -20.22
C SER A 109 21.38 -14.99 -19.33
N TYR A 110 21.90 -15.82 -18.42
CA TYR A 110 22.90 -15.44 -17.43
C TYR A 110 23.73 -16.64 -16.99
N ASP A 111 25.03 -16.45 -16.79
CA ASP A 111 25.94 -17.52 -16.36
C ASP A 111 26.52 -17.33 -14.94
N GLY A 112 26.03 -16.33 -14.22
CA GLY A 112 26.43 -16.06 -12.84
C GLY A 112 27.49 -14.97 -12.68
N HIS A 113 28.08 -14.92 -11.49
CA HIS A 113 28.79 -13.76 -10.98
C HIS A 113 29.99 -13.35 -11.86
N GLY A 114 29.94 -12.14 -12.42
CA GLY A 114 30.97 -11.58 -13.31
C GLY A 114 30.66 -11.70 -14.80
N SER A 115 29.70 -12.54 -15.20
CA SER A 115 29.20 -12.61 -16.58
C SER A 115 28.23 -11.45 -16.89
N PRO A 116 28.05 -11.06 -18.16
CA PRO A 116 27.00 -10.12 -18.55
C PRO A 116 25.61 -10.77 -18.46
N PHE A 117 24.58 -9.93 -18.30
CA PHE A 117 23.19 -10.34 -18.53
C PHE A 117 22.89 -10.16 -20.02
N VAL A 118 22.46 -11.23 -20.70
CA VAL A 118 22.37 -11.26 -22.17
C VAL A 118 20.92 -11.47 -22.61
N LEU A 119 20.45 -10.58 -23.47
CA LEU A 119 19.18 -10.69 -24.17
C LEU A 119 19.45 -11.02 -25.65
N ILE A 120 18.74 -12.00 -26.18
CA ILE A 120 18.76 -12.36 -27.60
C ILE A 120 17.35 -12.24 -28.13
N PHE A 121 17.14 -11.41 -29.13
CA PHE A 121 15.87 -11.21 -29.82
C PHE A 121 15.97 -11.88 -31.20
N GLU A 122 15.14 -12.88 -31.46
CA GLU A 122 15.12 -13.61 -32.73
C GLU A 122 13.77 -13.46 -33.43
N ASP A 123 13.83 -13.09 -34.71
CA ASP A 123 12.74 -13.09 -35.68
C ASP A 123 13.13 -13.96 -36.90
N SER A 124 12.12 -14.31 -37.70
CA SER A 124 12.16 -14.79 -39.09
C SER A 124 13.38 -14.36 -39.92
N PHE A 125 13.82 -13.10 -39.82
CA PHE A 125 14.90 -12.54 -40.63
C PHE A 125 16.11 -12.00 -39.85
N ILE A 126 15.96 -11.64 -38.58
CA ILE A 126 16.99 -10.94 -37.80
C ILE A 126 17.17 -11.61 -36.42
N SER A 127 18.43 -11.72 -35.98
CA SER A 127 18.79 -12.09 -34.60
C SER A 127 19.67 -10.98 -34.03
N GLU A 128 19.20 -10.28 -33.00
CA GLU A 128 19.92 -9.23 -32.28
C GLU A 128 20.33 -9.73 -30.89
N ARG A 129 21.60 -9.52 -30.51
CA ARG A 129 22.15 -9.91 -29.21
C ARG A 129 22.66 -8.69 -28.47
N VAL A 130 22.13 -8.44 -27.28
CA VAL A 130 22.47 -7.32 -26.41
C VAL A 130 23.06 -7.86 -25.10
N GLU A 131 24.21 -7.32 -24.68
CA GLU A 131 24.91 -7.74 -23.47
C GLU A 131 25.05 -6.57 -22.50
N TYR A 132 24.57 -6.72 -21.28
CA TYR A 132 24.68 -5.70 -20.22
C TYR A 132 25.65 -6.13 -19.14
N SER A 133 26.59 -5.26 -18.79
CA SER A 133 27.46 -5.44 -17.62
C SER A 133 26.64 -5.57 -16.35
N THR A 134 26.91 -6.61 -15.56
CA THR A 134 26.32 -6.77 -14.23
C THR A 134 27.17 -6.07 -13.17
N TYR A 135 26.52 -5.55 -12.13
CA TYR A 135 27.15 -4.87 -11.00
C TYR A 135 26.90 -5.65 -9.71
N LEU A 136 27.90 -5.68 -8.83
CA LEU A 136 27.73 -6.18 -7.46
C LEU A 136 27.27 -5.02 -6.57
N ILE A 137 26.04 -5.10 -6.07
CA ILE A 137 25.51 -4.20 -5.04
C ILE A 137 25.19 -5.05 -3.80
N LYS A 138 25.37 -4.46 -2.62
CA LYS A 138 24.81 -5.00 -1.37
C LYS A 138 23.30 -5.21 -1.54
N ASP A 139 22.75 -6.14 -0.77
CA ASP A 139 21.30 -6.29 -0.66
C ASP A 139 20.66 -4.99 -0.17
N PHE A 140 19.41 -4.77 -0.57
CA PHE A 140 18.61 -3.68 -0.02
C PHE A 140 18.28 -4.03 1.44
N ASP A 141 18.82 -3.24 2.37
CA ASP A 141 18.60 -3.40 3.81
C ASP A 141 17.09 -3.28 4.11
N THR A 142 16.41 -4.42 4.19
CA THR A 142 14.94 -4.51 4.22
C THR A 142 14.35 -4.17 5.60
N ASN A 143 15.22 -3.95 6.59
CA ASN A 143 14.91 -3.59 7.97
C ASN A 143 13.93 -2.41 8.05
N GLY A 144 12.66 -2.68 8.39
CA GLY A 144 11.61 -1.67 8.54
C GLY A 144 10.60 -1.57 7.39
N LEU A 145 10.72 -2.40 6.34
CA LEU A 145 9.71 -2.55 5.28
C LEU A 145 9.10 -3.97 5.21
N GLU A 146 9.27 -4.77 6.27
CA GLU A 146 8.64 -6.08 6.44
C GLU A 146 7.32 -5.91 7.19
N LEU A 147 6.22 -6.40 6.60
CA LEU A 147 4.88 -6.35 7.20
C LEU A 147 4.74 -7.39 8.32
N ASP A 148 4.34 -6.96 9.53
CA ASP A 148 3.95 -7.87 10.60
C ASP A 148 2.61 -8.55 10.24
N ARG A 149 2.68 -9.84 9.89
CA ARG A 149 1.52 -10.67 9.51
C ARG A 149 0.68 -11.08 10.72
N GLU A 150 1.27 -11.08 11.91
CA GLU A 150 0.57 -11.38 13.16
C GLU A 150 -0.18 -10.15 13.71
N ARG A 151 0.16 -8.95 13.21
CA ARG A 151 -0.44 -7.67 13.66
C ARG A 151 -0.95 -6.76 12.55
N ILE A 152 -1.82 -7.29 11.70
CA ILE A 152 -2.50 -6.52 10.65
C ILE A 152 -3.62 -5.67 11.28
N CYS A 153 -3.66 -4.37 10.96
CA CYS A 153 -4.72 -3.42 11.32
C CYS A 153 -5.91 -3.47 10.35
N PHE A 154 -5.66 -3.62 9.04
CA PHE A 154 -6.72 -3.86 8.05
C PHE A 154 -6.24 -4.65 6.84
N GLU A 155 -7.17 -5.35 6.19
CA GLU A 155 -7.00 -5.97 4.86
C GLU A 155 -8.12 -5.51 3.91
N ALA A 156 -7.77 -5.06 2.70
CA ALA A 156 -8.72 -4.64 1.67
C ALA A 156 -8.35 -5.24 0.29
N ILE A 157 -9.32 -5.83 -0.42
CA ILE A 157 -9.14 -6.32 -1.79
C ILE A 157 -10.01 -5.49 -2.74
N ILE A 158 -9.35 -4.82 -3.69
CA ILE A 158 -9.91 -3.79 -4.56
C ILE A 158 -9.62 -4.12 -6.03
N LYS A 159 -10.57 -3.88 -6.94
CA LYS A 159 -10.36 -3.99 -8.39
C LYS A 159 -9.36 -2.94 -8.88
N GLY A 160 -8.31 -3.36 -9.60
CA GLY A 160 -7.20 -2.48 -9.99
C GLY A 160 -7.61 -1.23 -10.76
N GLU A 161 -8.53 -1.36 -11.72
CA GLU A 161 -9.11 -0.26 -12.53
C GLU A 161 -9.72 0.88 -11.67
N ALA A 162 -10.45 0.53 -10.60
CA ALA A 162 -11.10 1.51 -9.74
C ALA A 162 -10.07 2.29 -8.91
N LEU A 163 -9.05 1.58 -8.40
CA LEU A 163 -7.93 2.19 -7.69
C LEU A 163 -7.05 3.05 -8.62
N HIS A 164 -6.79 2.61 -9.85
CA HIS A 164 -6.05 3.39 -10.84
C HIS A 164 -6.75 4.72 -11.15
N SER A 165 -8.06 4.68 -11.32
CA SER A 165 -8.90 5.88 -11.53
C SER A 165 -8.80 6.83 -10.32
N ALA A 166 -9.04 6.34 -9.11
CA ALA A 166 -8.92 7.16 -7.89
C ALA A 166 -7.51 7.78 -7.73
N LEU A 167 -6.43 7.03 -7.98
CA LEU A 167 -5.06 7.54 -7.94
C LEU A 167 -4.80 8.60 -9.00
N LYS A 168 -5.37 8.47 -10.21
CA LYS A 168 -5.28 9.46 -11.28
C LYS A 168 -5.98 10.76 -10.87
N ASP A 169 -7.17 10.67 -10.31
CA ASP A 169 -7.96 11.84 -9.91
C ASP A 169 -7.29 12.60 -8.74
N LEU A 170 -6.76 11.89 -7.75
CA LEU A 170 -5.95 12.49 -6.67
C LEU A 170 -4.72 13.24 -7.21
N LYS A 171 -4.11 12.73 -8.28
CA LYS A 171 -2.97 13.37 -8.95
C LYS A 171 -3.38 14.63 -9.73
N GLU A 172 -4.51 14.59 -10.43
CA GLU A 172 -5.04 15.75 -11.17
C GLU A 172 -5.51 16.88 -10.23
N ILE A 173 -5.96 16.54 -9.01
CA ILE A 173 -6.26 17.47 -7.92
C ILE A 173 -4.98 18.09 -7.29
N GLY A 174 -3.79 17.55 -7.58
CA GLY A 174 -2.53 18.05 -7.01
C GLY A 174 -2.32 17.66 -5.55
N CYS A 175 -2.78 16.47 -5.16
CA CYS A 175 -2.60 15.91 -3.83
C CYS A 175 -1.11 15.89 -3.40
N LYS A 176 -0.84 16.25 -2.14
CA LYS A 176 0.49 16.11 -1.51
C LYS A 176 0.49 15.08 -0.39
N GLU A 177 -0.60 15.05 0.36
CA GLU A 177 -0.78 14.25 1.58
C GLU A 177 -2.01 13.37 1.39
N CYS A 178 -1.85 12.06 1.53
CA CYS A 178 -2.91 11.09 1.27
C CYS A 178 -3.16 10.23 2.50
N TYR A 179 -4.41 10.20 2.96
CA TYR A 179 -4.85 9.33 4.04
C TYR A 179 -5.65 8.17 3.44
N VAL A 180 -5.27 6.94 3.77
CA VAL A 180 -6.05 5.72 3.50
C VAL A 180 -6.98 5.52 4.68
N TYR A 181 -8.29 5.49 4.44
CA TYR A 181 -9.32 5.29 5.47
C TYR A 181 -10.03 3.95 5.24
N ALA A 182 -10.08 3.11 6.28
CA ALA A 182 -10.78 1.84 6.28
C ALA A 182 -11.69 1.73 7.50
N LYS A 183 -12.98 1.43 7.29
CA LYS A 183 -13.96 1.15 8.34
C LYS A 183 -14.88 0.01 7.93
N THR A 184 -15.06 -0.97 8.81
CA THR A 184 -16.13 -1.97 8.74
C THR A 184 -17.23 -1.63 9.74
N GLU A 185 -18.48 -1.92 9.39
CA GLU A 185 -19.63 -1.80 10.30
C GLU A 185 -20.47 -3.08 10.23
N ALA A 186 -21.05 -3.48 11.37
CA ALA A 186 -21.84 -4.70 11.52
C ALA A 186 -23.09 -4.82 10.62
N ASN A 187 -23.40 -3.80 9.82
CA ASN A 187 -24.43 -3.78 8.79
C ASN A 187 -23.91 -4.20 7.38
N ASP A 188 -22.64 -4.58 7.23
CA ASP A 188 -21.91 -4.76 5.96
C ASP A 188 -21.72 -3.44 5.16
N GLU A 189 -21.91 -2.28 5.82
CA GLU A 189 -21.61 -0.94 5.28
C GLU A 189 -20.10 -0.66 5.34
N ASN A 190 -19.34 -1.42 4.55
CA ASN A 190 -17.89 -1.35 4.49
C ASN A 190 -17.42 -0.10 3.71
N VAL A 191 -16.65 0.77 4.36
CA VAL A 191 -16.18 2.04 3.79
C VAL A 191 -14.66 2.03 3.66
N PHE A 192 -14.19 1.96 2.42
CA PHE A 192 -12.80 2.25 2.06
C PHE A 192 -12.74 3.57 1.28
N ALA A 193 -11.84 4.47 1.66
CA ALA A 193 -11.69 5.77 1.00
C ALA A 193 -10.24 6.24 0.95
N LEU A 194 -9.91 7.01 -0.09
CA LEU A 194 -8.67 7.77 -0.19
C LEU A 194 -8.98 9.25 0.00
N ILE A 195 -8.28 9.91 0.91
CA ILE A 195 -8.52 11.31 1.28
C ILE A 195 -7.26 12.11 0.94
N SER A 196 -7.36 13.02 -0.02
CA SER A 196 -6.31 13.99 -0.32
C SER A 196 -6.40 15.20 0.60
N LYS A 197 -5.24 15.72 0.97
CA LYS A 197 -5.06 17.02 1.60
C LYS A 197 -4.17 17.86 0.68
N SER A 198 -4.67 19.06 0.38
CA SER A 198 -4.12 19.98 -0.62
C SER A 198 -4.10 21.41 -0.05
N GLN A 199 -3.55 22.36 -0.80
CA GLN A 199 -3.61 23.79 -0.43
C GLN A 199 -5.04 24.37 -0.46
N LEU A 200 -6.00 23.68 -1.09
CA LEU A 200 -7.41 24.06 -1.15
C LEU A 200 -8.26 23.38 -0.06
N GLY A 201 -7.63 22.59 0.83
CA GLY A 201 -8.28 21.78 1.85
C GLY A 201 -8.29 20.28 1.53
N PHE A 202 -9.20 19.56 2.19
CA PHE A 202 -9.39 18.12 2.04
C PHE A 202 -10.36 17.79 0.90
N SER A 203 -10.12 16.67 0.20
CA SER A 203 -11.06 16.04 -0.72
C SER A 203 -11.03 14.52 -0.53
N LYS A 204 -12.18 13.86 -0.65
CA LYS A 204 -12.34 12.42 -0.37
C LYS A 204 -12.89 11.67 -1.57
N ILE A 205 -12.28 10.54 -1.90
CA ILE A 205 -12.78 9.56 -2.86
C ILE A 205 -13.18 8.30 -2.08
N LYS A 206 -14.48 8.13 -1.84
CA LYS A 206 -15.02 6.86 -1.30
C LYS A 206 -15.08 5.85 -2.44
N LEU A 207 -14.44 4.69 -2.29
CA LEU A 207 -14.60 3.61 -3.27
C LEU A 207 -15.97 2.93 -3.08
N PRO A 208 -16.67 2.54 -4.15
CA PRO A 208 -17.94 1.82 -4.03
C PRO A 208 -17.78 0.50 -3.26
N SER A 209 -18.60 0.31 -2.23
CA SER A 209 -18.69 -0.92 -1.42
C SER A 209 -19.29 -2.14 -2.16
N ASN A 210 -19.60 -1.97 -3.45
CA ASN A 210 -20.01 -3.07 -4.33
C ASN A 210 -18.95 -4.16 -4.36
N ARG A 211 -19.33 -5.42 -4.12
CA ARG A 211 -18.41 -6.58 -4.10
C ARG A 211 -17.71 -6.89 -5.44
N SER A 212 -18.02 -6.17 -6.50
CA SER A 212 -17.33 -6.16 -7.80
C SER A 212 -16.19 -5.14 -7.92
N ILE A 213 -16.04 -4.27 -6.91
CA ILE A 213 -14.99 -3.23 -6.81
C ILE A 213 -14.23 -3.37 -5.50
N LEU A 214 -14.92 -3.58 -4.38
CA LEU A 214 -14.35 -3.90 -3.06
C LEU A 214 -14.73 -5.34 -2.71
N GLU A 215 -13.92 -6.31 -3.11
CA GLU A 215 -14.21 -7.75 -2.91
C GLU A 215 -14.16 -8.16 -1.44
N LYS A 216 -13.30 -7.48 -0.65
CA LYS A 216 -13.11 -7.71 0.78
C LYS A 216 -12.68 -6.42 1.47
N LEU A 217 -13.21 -6.15 2.67
CA LEU A 217 -12.65 -5.23 3.64
C LEU A 217 -12.77 -5.87 5.03
N GLN A 218 -11.70 -5.86 5.82
CA GLN A 218 -11.68 -6.27 7.23
C GLN A 218 -10.77 -5.33 8.01
N VAL A 219 -11.25 -4.84 9.16
CA VAL A 219 -10.47 -4.07 10.14
C VAL A 219 -10.29 -4.93 11.40
N PHE A 220 -9.14 -4.82 12.07
CA PHE A 220 -8.77 -5.65 13.22
C PHE A 220 -8.22 -4.82 14.38
N ASP A 221 -8.26 -5.36 15.60
CA ASP A 221 -7.74 -4.73 16.83
C ASP A 221 -6.20 -4.84 16.98
N GLY A 222 -5.47 -4.94 15.85
CA GLY A 222 -4.01 -5.11 15.83
C GLY A 222 -3.48 -6.53 16.13
N ASP A 223 -4.35 -7.51 16.42
CA ASP A 223 -4.00 -8.92 16.68
C ASP A 223 -4.33 -9.86 15.49
N SER A 224 -4.48 -9.32 14.25
CA SER A 224 -4.84 -10.04 12.99
C SER A 224 -6.11 -10.93 12.99
N THR A 225 -6.80 -11.08 14.13
CA THR A 225 -7.80 -12.14 14.36
C THR A 225 -9.11 -11.61 14.95
N THR A 226 -9.02 -10.56 15.76
CA THR A 226 -10.15 -9.82 16.36
C THR A 226 -10.67 -8.77 15.38
N VAL A 227 -11.73 -9.09 14.63
CA VAL A 227 -12.39 -8.12 13.73
C VAL A 227 -13.02 -6.99 14.54
N MET A 228 -12.73 -5.75 14.15
CA MET A 228 -13.18 -4.52 14.81
C MET A 228 -14.29 -3.83 13.99
N ASP A 229 -15.53 -3.93 14.46
CA ASP A 229 -16.67 -3.24 13.87
C ASP A 229 -16.89 -1.86 14.51
N GLY A 230 -17.03 -0.83 13.68
CA GLY A 230 -17.36 0.54 14.10
C GLY A 230 -16.15 1.44 14.38
N SER A 231 -14.96 0.88 14.60
CA SER A 231 -13.69 1.61 14.63
C SER A 231 -13.16 1.86 13.21
N ALA A 232 -12.56 3.03 12.98
CA ALA A 232 -11.90 3.34 11.71
C ALA A 232 -10.37 3.25 11.89
N VAL A 233 -9.69 2.62 10.92
CA VAL A 233 -8.23 2.68 10.78
C VAL A 233 -7.89 3.68 9.68
N ILE A 234 -6.89 4.52 9.95
CA ILE A 234 -6.42 5.55 9.05
C ILE A 234 -4.89 5.45 8.97
N GLY A 235 -4.32 5.52 7.77
CA GLY A 235 -2.87 5.55 7.55
C GLY A 235 -2.46 6.73 6.66
N PHE A 236 -1.35 7.41 7.00
CA PHE A 236 -0.92 8.69 6.43
C PHE A 236 0.34 8.60 5.56
N PHE A 237 0.19 8.83 4.25
CA PHE A 237 1.25 8.64 3.27
C PHE A 237 1.58 9.91 2.46
N ASP A 238 2.86 10.08 2.12
CA ASP A 238 3.30 11.00 1.08
C ASP A 238 2.73 10.56 -0.27
N PHE A 239 1.95 11.44 -0.92
CA PHE A 239 1.34 11.11 -2.21
C PHE A 239 2.39 10.94 -3.33
N THR A 240 3.58 11.55 -3.21
CA THR A 240 4.69 11.37 -4.15
C THR A 240 5.20 9.93 -4.16
N SER A 241 5.06 9.21 -3.05
CA SER A 241 5.41 7.80 -2.91
C SER A 241 4.21 6.89 -3.17
N PHE A 242 3.01 7.27 -2.74
CA PHE A 242 1.78 6.54 -3.05
C PHE A 242 1.49 6.49 -4.57
N ASP A 243 1.67 7.58 -5.32
CA ASP A 243 1.44 7.64 -6.77
C ASP A 243 2.33 6.68 -7.59
N LYS A 244 3.43 6.19 -7.04
CA LYS A 244 4.34 5.24 -7.72
C LYS A 244 3.61 3.95 -8.10
N ILE A 245 2.65 3.51 -7.28
CA ILE A 245 1.83 2.31 -7.56
C ILE A 245 0.82 2.53 -8.70
N ARG A 246 0.56 3.77 -9.14
CA ARG A 246 -0.46 4.04 -10.18
C ARG A 246 -0.13 3.39 -11.53
N LYS A 247 1.14 3.11 -11.84
CA LYS A 247 1.51 2.28 -13.00
C LYS A 247 1.05 0.83 -12.81
N SER A 248 1.48 0.20 -11.72
CA SER A 248 1.15 -1.20 -11.37
C SER A 248 -0.36 -1.45 -11.29
N THR A 249 -1.12 -0.51 -10.72
CA THR A 249 -2.58 -0.62 -10.61
C THR A 249 -3.31 -0.50 -11.95
N LYS A 250 -2.70 0.12 -12.98
CA LYS A 250 -3.27 0.16 -14.34
C LYS A 250 -3.41 -1.24 -14.96
N ILE A 251 -2.47 -2.13 -14.64
CA ILE A 251 -2.36 -3.47 -15.23
C ILE A 251 -2.93 -4.55 -14.29
N ALA A 252 -3.53 -4.13 -13.19
CA ALA A 252 -3.96 -5.01 -12.12
C ALA A 252 -5.41 -5.47 -12.32
N SER A 253 -5.60 -6.79 -12.22
CA SER A 253 -6.91 -7.40 -11.99
C SER A 253 -7.41 -7.04 -10.59
N LYS A 254 -6.58 -7.30 -9.57
CA LYS A 254 -6.87 -7.12 -8.15
C LYS A 254 -5.69 -6.48 -7.41
N VAL A 255 -6.00 -5.76 -6.35
CA VAL A 255 -5.02 -5.12 -5.46
C VAL A 255 -5.43 -5.39 -4.01
N LEU A 256 -4.52 -5.98 -3.26
CA LEU A 256 -4.63 -6.36 -1.85
C LEU A 256 -3.78 -5.39 -1.02
N PHE A 257 -4.44 -4.52 -0.26
CA PHE A 257 -3.78 -3.71 0.78
C PHE A 257 -3.79 -4.47 2.10
N ARG A 258 -2.66 -4.42 2.81
CA ARG A 258 -2.51 -4.78 4.22
C ARG A 258 -1.69 -3.70 4.93
N MET A 259 -2.18 -3.20 6.05
CA MET A 259 -1.41 -2.31 6.92
C MET A 259 -1.25 -2.97 8.29
N ASP A 260 -0.07 -2.89 8.89
CA ASP A 260 0.19 -3.39 10.23
C ASP A 260 0.16 -2.29 11.32
N VAL A 261 0.37 -2.68 12.58
CA VAL A 261 0.47 -1.76 13.74
C VAL A 261 1.75 -0.92 13.76
N HIS A 262 2.68 -1.15 12.83
CA HIS A 262 3.96 -0.44 12.73
C HIS A 262 3.95 0.62 11.61
N GLY A 263 2.83 0.80 10.92
CA GLY A 263 2.68 1.75 9.83
C GLY A 263 3.26 1.25 8.50
N VAL A 264 3.56 -0.05 8.36
CA VAL A 264 3.98 -0.62 7.08
C VAL A 264 2.74 -0.99 6.29
N LEU A 265 2.60 -0.39 5.09
CA LEU A 265 1.55 -0.71 4.12
C LEU A 265 2.15 -1.60 3.01
N SER A 266 1.75 -2.87 3.00
CA SER A 266 1.98 -3.79 1.89
C SER A 266 0.83 -3.71 0.89
N VAL A 267 1.17 -3.53 -0.39
CA VAL A 267 0.23 -3.44 -1.52
C VAL A 267 0.60 -4.52 -2.52
N ASN A 268 -0.14 -5.62 -2.47
CA ASN A 268 0.04 -6.79 -3.33
C ASN A 268 -0.86 -6.67 -4.56
N ILE A 269 -0.25 -6.59 -5.74
CA ILE A 269 -0.89 -6.22 -7.00
C ILE A 269 -0.82 -7.42 -7.98
N LEU A 270 -1.99 -7.89 -8.38
CA LEU A 270 -2.18 -9.12 -9.16
C LEU A 270 -2.47 -8.78 -10.63
N SER A 271 -1.63 -9.19 -11.57
CA SER A 271 -1.89 -9.04 -13.00
C SER A 271 -2.01 -10.40 -13.67
N GLN A 272 -3.25 -10.72 -14.08
CA GLN A 272 -3.56 -11.92 -14.86
C GLN A 272 -3.30 -11.63 -16.34
N THR A 273 -2.67 -12.58 -17.02
CA THR A 273 -2.32 -12.51 -18.45
C THR A 273 -3.04 -13.66 -19.15
N ASP A 274 -4.13 -13.35 -19.85
CA ASP A 274 -4.99 -14.35 -20.49
C ASP A 274 -4.33 -15.02 -21.71
N ASP A 275 -3.36 -14.33 -22.32
CA ASP A 275 -2.75 -14.67 -23.62
C ASP A 275 -1.37 -15.35 -23.49
N VAL A 276 -1.26 -16.46 -22.76
CA VAL A 276 -0.05 -17.30 -22.74
C VAL A 276 -0.31 -18.67 -23.38
N ILE A 277 0.47 -19.01 -24.40
CA ILE A 277 0.37 -20.29 -25.14
C ILE A 277 1.57 -21.17 -24.79
N ILE A 278 1.41 -22.05 -23.81
CA ILE A 278 2.47 -22.98 -23.40
C ILE A 278 2.68 -24.05 -24.48
N THR A 279 3.78 -23.94 -25.22
CA THR A 279 4.23 -24.95 -26.20
C THR A 279 5.19 -25.94 -25.53
N ASP A 280 4.64 -26.91 -24.80
CA ASP A 280 5.43 -27.98 -24.13
C ASP A 280 6.31 -28.72 -25.17
N THR A 281 7.61 -28.47 -25.10
CA THR A 281 8.64 -29.01 -26.00
C THR A 281 9.32 -30.27 -25.44
N THR A 282 8.86 -30.80 -24.30
CA THR A 282 9.61 -31.79 -23.50
C THR A 282 9.15 -33.25 -23.63
N ARG A 283 8.50 -33.65 -24.74
CA ARG A 283 8.04 -35.04 -24.97
C ARG A 283 8.34 -35.61 -26.37
N PRO A 284 9.26 -36.59 -26.49
CA PRO A 284 9.46 -37.34 -27.73
C PRO A 284 8.43 -38.49 -27.85
N SER A 285 7.39 -38.31 -28.66
CA SER A 285 6.48 -39.42 -29.01
C SER A 285 5.89 -39.27 -30.43
N ASN A 286 5.71 -40.41 -31.11
CA ASN A 286 5.30 -40.47 -32.52
C ASN A 286 3.78 -40.21 -32.73
N ASN A 287 3.45 -39.90 -33.99
CA ASN A 287 2.11 -39.90 -34.62
C ASN A 287 1.26 -38.61 -34.58
N ARG A 288 1.39 -37.85 -35.69
CA ARG A 288 0.32 -37.37 -36.59
C ARG A 288 -0.91 -36.62 -36.01
N LEU A 289 -1.06 -35.41 -36.55
CA LEU A 289 -2.30 -34.64 -36.79
C LEU A 289 -3.00 -33.94 -35.61
N SER A 290 -2.80 -32.61 -35.59
CA SER A 290 -3.87 -31.60 -35.48
C SER A 290 -4.87 -31.69 -34.32
N SER A 291 -4.44 -31.24 -33.14
CA SER A 291 -5.19 -30.18 -32.45
C SER A 291 -4.22 -29.28 -31.71
N VAL A 292 -4.17 -27.99 -32.04
CA VAL A 292 -3.46 -27.00 -31.20
C VAL A 292 -4.30 -26.81 -29.94
N ARG A 293 -3.98 -27.54 -28.89
CA ARG A 293 -4.54 -27.28 -27.56
C ARG A 293 -3.78 -26.10 -26.99
N GLN A 294 -4.45 -24.94 -26.90
CA GLN A 294 -3.99 -23.86 -26.04
C GLN A 294 -3.94 -24.40 -24.61
N LEU A 295 -2.74 -24.75 -24.14
CA LEU A 295 -2.46 -24.91 -22.73
C LEU A 295 -2.42 -23.51 -22.14
N GLN A 296 -3.61 -23.00 -21.84
CA GLN A 296 -3.80 -21.82 -21.01
C GLN A 296 -3.08 -22.04 -19.68
N LEU A 297 -2.56 -20.96 -19.11
CA LEU A 297 -2.17 -20.94 -17.69
C LEU A 297 -3.32 -21.48 -16.82
N PRO A 298 -3.02 -22.13 -15.67
CA PRO A 298 -4.03 -22.33 -14.64
C PRO A 298 -4.68 -20.98 -14.33
N LYS A 299 -6.01 -20.88 -14.50
CA LYS A 299 -6.74 -19.59 -14.49
C LYS A 299 -6.59 -18.78 -13.21
N ASP A 300 -6.15 -19.43 -12.14
CA ASP A 300 -5.98 -18.88 -10.81
C ASP A 300 -4.52 -18.48 -10.50
N TYR A 301 -3.55 -18.73 -11.40
CA TYR A 301 -2.15 -18.38 -11.17
C TYR A 301 -1.74 -17.10 -11.93
N PRO A 302 -1.24 -16.05 -11.23
CA PRO A 302 -0.79 -14.82 -11.86
C PRO A 302 0.57 -15.00 -12.53
N GLY A 303 0.66 -14.74 -13.83
CA GLY A 303 1.96 -14.64 -14.50
C GLY A 303 2.82 -13.48 -13.95
N ILE A 304 2.17 -12.38 -13.53
CA ILE A 304 2.82 -11.17 -13.00
C ILE A 304 2.28 -10.85 -11.61
N VAL A 305 3.16 -10.79 -10.61
CA VAL A 305 2.86 -10.33 -9.25
C VAL A 305 3.76 -9.14 -8.91
N ILE A 306 3.18 -8.09 -8.34
CA ILE A 306 3.92 -6.91 -7.87
C ILE A 306 3.60 -6.69 -6.39
N GLU A 307 4.58 -6.83 -5.51
CA GLU A 307 4.48 -6.40 -4.11
C GLU A 307 5.12 -5.01 -3.95
N VAL A 308 4.45 -4.11 -3.23
CA VAL A 308 5.01 -2.81 -2.84
C VAL A 308 4.84 -2.63 -1.34
N CYS A 309 5.94 -2.50 -0.60
CA CYS A 309 5.92 -2.11 0.81
C CYS A 309 6.29 -0.64 0.93
N MET A 310 5.51 0.13 1.69
CA MET A 310 5.80 1.53 2.01
C MET A 310 5.53 1.85 3.47
N LEU A 311 6.35 2.72 4.05
CA LEU A 311 6.20 3.19 5.43
C LEU A 311 5.26 4.41 5.51
N GLU A 312 4.47 4.48 6.59
CA GLU A 312 3.71 5.66 6.97
C GLU A 312 4.64 6.87 7.18
N LYS A 313 4.15 8.07 6.87
CA LYS A 313 4.94 9.31 6.97
C LYS A 313 5.14 9.74 8.42
N GLU A 314 4.10 9.65 9.24
CA GLU A 314 4.01 10.13 10.61
C GLU A 314 2.74 9.53 11.25
N SER A 315 2.77 9.19 12.54
CA SER A 315 1.58 8.69 13.25
C SER A 315 0.52 9.79 13.36
N ILE A 316 -0.73 9.49 13.01
CA ILE A 316 -1.82 10.47 12.97
C ILE A 316 -2.20 10.94 14.38
N ASP A 317 -2.12 12.25 14.63
CA ASP A 317 -2.61 12.90 15.86
C ASP A 317 -4.12 12.63 16.08
N GLU A 318 -4.54 12.47 17.35
CA GLU A 318 -5.97 12.33 17.73
C GLU A 318 -6.87 13.43 17.11
N VAL A 319 -6.33 14.65 16.97
CA VAL A 319 -7.02 15.80 16.36
C VAL A 319 -7.24 15.59 14.86
N ALA A 320 -6.23 15.09 14.14
CA ALA A 320 -6.30 14.81 12.72
C ALA A 320 -7.18 13.59 12.43
N GLN A 321 -7.13 12.55 13.27
CA GLN A 321 -8.07 11.44 13.23
C GLN A 321 -9.52 11.94 13.41
N THR A 322 -9.77 12.77 14.42
CA THR A 322 -11.10 13.36 14.67
C THR A 322 -11.59 14.22 13.50
N GLU A 323 -10.72 15.01 12.87
CA GLU A 323 -11.07 15.80 11.67
C GLU A 323 -11.42 14.90 10.48
N ILE A 324 -10.67 13.83 10.25
CA ILE A 324 -10.92 12.88 9.14
C ILE A 324 -12.21 12.07 9.39
N GLU A 325 -12.48 11.63 10.61
CA GLU A 325 -13.75 10.98 10.95
C GLU A 325 -14.93 11.94 10.74
N LEU A 326 -14.82 13.21 11.14
CA LEU A 326 -15.84 14.24 10.90
C LEU A 326 -16.05 14.53 9.40
N LEU A 327 -14.96 14.52 8.63
CA LEU A 327 -14.99 14.62 7.17
C LEU A 327 -15.69 13.40 6.53
N MET A 328 -15.68 12.23 7.18
CA MET A 328 -16.36 11.03 6.70
C MET A 328 -17.82 10.93 7.15
N GLU A 329 -18.18 11.45 8.33
CA GLU A 329 -19.56 11.63 8.87
C GLU A 329 -20.40 12.65 8.08
N THR A 330 -19.75 13.59 7.38
CA THR A 330 -20.42 14.65 6.60
C THR A 330 -20.75 14.18 5.18
N ASN A 331 -22.02 14.28 4.79
CA ASN A 331 -22.46 13.99 3.42
C ASN A 331 -22.03 15.12 2.46
N GLU A 332 -22.12 14.87 1.15
CA GLU A 332 -21.70 15.81 0.09
C GLU A 332 -22.38 17.18 0.16
N PHE A 333 -23.55 17.26 0.81
CA PHE A 333 -24.30 18.49 1.06
C PHE A 333 -23.99 19.15 2.43
N GLY A 334 -22.89 18.79 3.09
CA GLY A 334 -22.46 19.34 4.38
C GLY A 334 -23.26 18.87 5.61
N ASN A 335 -24.44 18.27 5.41
CA ASN A 335 -25.23 17.67 6.49
C ASN A 335 -24.50 16.49 7.13
N ARG A 336 -24.37 16.49 8.46
CA ARG A 336 -23.96 15.31 9.23
C ARG A 336 -25.06 14.26 9.19
N GLY A 337 -24.69 12.98 9.06
CA GLY A 337 -25.63 11.88 9.25
C GLY A 337 -26.13 11.84 10.71
N ASN A 338 -27.43 11.72 10.93
CA ASN A 338 -28.04 11.66 12.27
C ASN A 338 -27.87 10.27 12.95
N PHE A 339 -26.66 9.74 12.94
CA PHE A 339 -26.30 8.57 13.74
C PHE A 339 -26.10 8.99 15.20
N LYS A 340 -26.89 8.39 16.09
CA LYS A 340 -26.83 8.67 17.52
C LYS A 340 -25.50 8.14 18.08
N LYS A 341 -24.59 9.03 18.50
CA LYS A 341 -23.36 8.60 19.18
C LYS A 341 -23.73 7.85 20.46
N SER A 342 -23.47 6.54 20.46
CA SER A 342 -23.59 5.69 21.65
C SER A 342 -22.48 6.06 22.63
N ILE A 343 -22.77 6.96 23.57
CA ILE A 343 -21.83 7.33 24.62
C ILE A 343 -21.73 6.16 25.60
N THR A 344 -20.75 5.29 25.35
CA THR A 344 -20.43 4.12 26.16
C THR A 344 -19.82 4.54 27.50
N ARG A 345 -20.65 5.08 28.40
CA ARG A 345 -20.26 5.44 29.77
C ARG A 345 -19.81 4.18 30.51
N LYS A 346 -18.51 4.07 30.80
CA LYS A 346 -17.97 3.09 31.75
C LYS A 346 -18.74 3.20 33.07
N ARG A 347 -19.38 2.11 33.50
CA ARG A 347 -20.12 2.06 34.77
C ARG A 347 -19.16 2.01 35.94
N TYR A 348 -19.21 3.02 36.79
CA TYR A 348 -18.97 2.87 38.23
C TYR A 348 -20.26 3.23 38.97
N GLY A 349 -20.48 2.63 40.14
CA GLY A 349 -21.53 3.08 41.06
C GLY A 349 -21.15 4.41 41.75
N THR A 350 -22.03 5.04 42.53
CA THR A 350 -23.30 4.50 43.05
C THR A 350 -24.26 5.63 43.43
N ASP A 351 -25.57 5.32 43.38
CA ASP A 351 -26.65 5.90 44.21
C ASP A 351 -27.19 7.32 43.97
N GLY A 352 -28.47 7.50 44.32
CA GLY A 352 -29.08 8.74 44.83
C GLY A 352 -29.40 9.92 43.90
N GLY A 353 -30.69 10.10 43.55
CA GLY A 353 -31.29 11.44 43.36
C GLY A 353 -32.09 11.68 42.07
N ASN A 354 -33.35 12.11 42.21
CA ASN A 354 -34.13 12.73 41.14
C ASN A 354 -33.84 14.25 41.10
N GLU A 355 -33.82 14.86 39.92
CA GLU A 355 -34.90 15.75 39.45
C GLU A 355 -34.63 16.28 38.02
N ALA A 356 -35.64 16.90 37.40
CA ALA A 356 -35.59 17.31 36.00
C ALA A 356 -34.92 18.67 35.80
N SER A 357 -33.92 18.74 34.90
CA SER A 357 -33.30 19.98 34.44
C SER A 357 -33.87 20.40 33.09
N ASN A 358 -34.50 21.58 33.02
CA ASN A 358 -34.98 22.14 31.75
C ASN A 358 -33.87 22.94 31.07
N ASP A 359 -33.52 22.58 29.83
CA ASP A 359 -32.69 23.43 28.98
C ASP A 359 -33.41 24.75 28.65
N ASN A 360 -32.81 25.88 29.02
CA ASN A 360 -33.21 27.21 28.56
C ASN A 360 -31.98 28.12 28.40
N LEU A 361 -31.14 27.77 27.42
CA LEU A 361 -30.05 28.64 26.98
C LEU A 361 -30.65 29.83 26.22
N LEU A 362 -30.49 31.05 26.76
CA LEU A 362 -30.96 32.33 26.21
C LEU A 362 -32.49 32.56 26.19
N GLN A 363 -33.06 32.98 27.32
CA GLN A 363 -34.27 33.83 27.31
C GLN A 363 -34.03 35.14 28.07
N LEU A 364 -33.87 36.23 27.31
CA LEU A 364 -33.72 37.59 27.83
C LEU A 364 -35.07 38.12 28.34
N ASN A 365 -35.14 38.54 29.61
CA ASN A 365 -36.17 39.45 30.10
C ASN A 365 -35.62 40.22 31.31
N GLY A 366 -35.49 41.55 31.18
CA GLY A 366 -35.03 42.41 32.27
C GLY A 366 -36.14 43.33 32.78
N LYS A 367 -36.25 43.48 34.10
CA LYS A 367 -36.80 44.70 34.75
C LYS A 367 -36.46 44.80 36.24
N GLU A 368 -35.71 45.86 36.56
CA GLU A 368 -35.82 46.74 37.73
C GLU A 368 -36.16 46.17 39.14
N ILE A 369 -35.10 45.97 39.93
CA ILE A 369 -34.82 46.68 41.21
C ILE A 369 -35.99 46.88 42.20
N LYS A 370 -35.84 46.32 43.43
CA LYS A 370 -35.98 47.09 44.70
C LYS A 370 -35.42 46.38 45.95
N LEU A 371 -34.78 47.19 46.80
CA LEU A 371 -34.40 47.00 48.22
C LEU A 371 -35.17 48.08 49.04
N PRO A 372 -35.12 48.17 50.40
CA PRO A 372 -34.22 47.57 51.40
C PRO A 372 -34.99 46.68 52.42
N SER A 373 -34.70 46.47 53.72
CA SER A 373 -33.77 47.05 54.73
C SER A 373 -33.63 46.17 55.99
N GLU A 374 -32.51 46.32 56.73
CA GLU A 374 -32.35 46.57 58.20
C GLU A 374 -33.26 45.83 59.24
N GLU A 375 -32.81 45.39 60.43
CA GLU A 375 -31.51 45.48 61.12
C GLU A 375 -31.42 44.57 62.39
N ASN A 376 -30.29 44.70 63.13
CA ASN A 376 -30.12 44.54 64.60
C ASN A 376 -29.89 43.15 65.26
N ASN A 377 -28.63 42.95 65.69
CA ASN A 377 -28.16 42.67 67.08
C ASN A 377 -28.69 41.42 67.85
N ASN A 378 -27.90 40.67 68.65
CA ASN A 378 -26.52 40.82 69.17
C ASN A 378 -25.96 39.37 69.48
N ASN A 379 -24.92 39.01 70.26
CA ASN A 379 -24.10 39.67 71.31
C ASN A 379 -22.70 39.01 71.53
N ASN A 380 -21.96 39.59 72.48
CA ASN A 380 -20.71 39.21 73.19
C ASN A 380 -20.64 37.75 73.76
N LYS A 381 -19.48 37.17 74.17
CA LYS A 381 -18.14 37.72 74.54
C LYS A 381 -17.02 36.63 74.52
N LYS A 382 -15.76 37.05 74.25
CA LYS A 382 -14.46 36.76 74.96
C LYS A 382 -14.32 35.46 75.81
N TYR A 383 -13.19 34.72 75.83
CA TYR A 383 -11.73 35.06 75.75
C TYR A 383 -10.89 33.74 75.61
N GLU A 384 -9.54 33.62 75.55
CA GLU A 384 -8.31 34.48 75.50
C GLU A 384 -7.14 33.61 74.88
N ASP A 385 -6.08 34.24 74.33
CA ASP A 385 -4.62 33.91 74.23
C ASP A 385 -4.08 32.49 73.82
N GLU A 386 -2.91 32.28 73.17
CA GLU A 386 -1.86 33.18 72.61
C GLU A 386 -1.05 32.50 71.45
N GLU A 387 -0.40 33.32 70.60
CA GLU A 387 0.84 33.16 69.76
C GLU A 387 1.42 31.75 69.33
N ASN A 388 2.15 31.52 68.19
CA ASN A 388 2.87 32.41 67.26
C ASN A 388 3.31 31.81 65.87
N ARG A 389 3.28 32.65 64.82
CA ARG A 389 4.23 32.83 63.65
C ARG A 389 4.58 31.72 62.61
N TYR A 390 4.25 32.05 61.34
CA TYR A 390 5.01 32.00 60.04
C TYR A 390 6.19 30.99 59.80
N LYS A 391 6.47 30.49 58.58
CA LYS A 391 6.70 31.20 57.29
C LYS A 391 6.64 30.30 56.03
N ASN A 392 6.44 30.92 54.85
CA ASN A 392 6.84 30.41 53.52
C ASN A 392 8.21 30.95 53.09
N PRO A 393 8.91 30.24 52.19
CA PRO A 393 9.55 30.81 50.98
C PRO A 393 8.96 30.15 49.70
N THR A 394 8.57 30.80 48.60
CA THR A 394 9.27 31.72 47.66
C THR A 394 10.44 31.08 46.89
N ASN A 395 10.24 30.93 45.57
CA ASN A 395 11.13 30.96 44.38
C ASN A 395 12.56 30.34 44.49
N ASP A 396 13.10 29.64 43.49
CA ASP A 396 13.53 30.18 42.18
C ASP A 396 13.84 29.06 41.13
N ILE A 397 14.18 29.46 39.89
CA ILE A 397 14.55 28.59 38.75
C ILE A 397 16.00 28.84 38.31
N PRO A 398 16.80 27.77 38.11
CA PRO A 398 17.63 27.63 36.89
C PRO A 398 17.41 26.24 36.23
N LEU A 399 17.42 26.00 34.92
CA LEU A 399 18.21 26.45 33.75
C LEU A 399 19.67 25.95 33.69
N PHE A 400 19.95 25.18 32.63
CA PHE A 400 21.24 24.55 32.22
C PHE A 400 21.73 23.44 33.17
N PHE A 401 22.34 22.35 32.68
CA PHE A 401 23.01 22.14 31.39
C PHE A 401 22.17 21.49 30.29
#